data_AF-A0A4Q5Y3K4-F1
#
_entry.id   AF-A0A4Q5Y3K4-F1
#
_cell.length_a   1.000
_cell.length_b   1.000
_cell.length_c   1.000
_cell.angle_alpha   90.00
_cell.angle_beta   90.00
_cell.angle_gamma   90.00
#
_symmetry.space_group_name_H-M   'P 1'
#
loop_
_entity.id
_entity.type
_entity.pdbx_description
1 polymer ?
#
loop_
_entity_poly.entity_id
_entity_poly.type
_entity_poly.pdbx_seq_one_letter_code
_entity_poly.pdbx_strand_id
1 'polypeptide(L)'
;EMKKWWRIIGSFAFLVVSFTALSVAVVANYFIPGFSLALGFLLGGIVSPPDAVSTGAIMKFVKIPGSTAAILKGESLLNDASSLIIFRFALAAVATGQFIWQDASLNFLWMVIGGAGIGLLMAWLFVQAHKRLPTDAPSDTVLTVIEPYFMYWMAEQLHSSGVLAVVAGGLYMANRRLTFLTSTSRIRVYSVWESFVFILNGIVFLIIGLELPEIEAGLRSEGISLSSAIGYGLLVTGVLIVSRIISAYVALLATILFRPGVVPRANSLRQRLMIPFFLGWTGMRGVVSLAAALAIPVYVTDGVAFPHRNLILFITFVVILLTLVVQGLTLPLLIKYGKVFDGLTE
;
A
#
# COMPACT_ATOMS: atom_id res chain seq x y z
N GLU A 1 -9.10 -18.99 -2.57
CA GLU A 1 -7.81 -18.37 -2.90
C GLU A 1 -7.00 -17.83 -1.72
N MET A 2 -7.37 -16.74 -1.02
CA MET A 2 -6.53 -16.15 0.05
C MET A 2 -6.09 -17.14 1.14
N LYS A 3 -6.97 -18.05 1.59
CA LYS A 3 -6.63 -19.11 2.57
C LYS A 3 -5.51 -20.06 2.09
N LYS A 4 -5.36 -20.23 0.77
CA LYS A 4 -4.32 -21.07 0.15
C LYS A 4 -2.93 -20.39 0.21
N TRP A 5 -2.92 -19.06 0.17
CA TRP A 5 -1.71 -18.23 0.06
C TRP A 5 -1.41 -17.38 1.31
N TRP A 6 -2.23 -17.45 2.36
CA TRP A 6 -2.12 -16.60 3.58
C TRP A 6 -0.71 -16.51 4.18
N ARG A 7 0.02 -17.64 4.25
CA ARG A 7 1.40 -17.62 4.79
C ARG A 7 2.37 -16.83 3.90
N ILE A 8 2.20 -16.90 2.59
CA ILE A 8 3.02 -16.15 1.63
C ILE A 8 2.63 -14.68 1.70
N ILE A 9 1.34 -14.36 1.63
CA ILE A 9 0.86 -12.97 1.66
C ILE A 9 1.24 -12.31 3.01
N GLY A 10 1.00 -12.97 4.15
CA GLY A 10 1.28 -12.42 5.48
C GLY A 10 2.76 -12.31 5.82
N SER A 11 3.56 -13.36 5.54
CA SER A 11 5.00 -13.33 5.88
C SER A 11 5.79 -12.43 4.94
N PHE A 12 5.43 -12.37 3.65
CA PHE A 12 6.17 -11.53 2.70
C PHE A 12 5.73 -10.07 2.74
N ALA A 13 4.46 -9.76 3.03
CA ALA A 13 4.02 -8.36 3.01
C ALA A 13 4.83 -7.48 3.96
N PHE A 14 4.94 -7.88 5.23
CA PHE A 14 5.70 -7.11 6.21
C PHE A 14 7.21 -7.08 5.90
N LEU A 15 7.79 -8.22 5.51
CA LEU A 15 9.22 -8.32 5.23
C LEU A 15 9.64 -7.51 4.00
N VAL A 16 8.88 -7.60 2.90
CA VAL A 16 9.17 -6.87 1.67
C VAL A 16 8.99 -5.38 1.88
N VAL A 17 7.93 -4.96 2.58
CA VAL A 17 7.70 -3.55 2.92
C VAL A 17 8.80 -3.01 3.85
N SER A 18 9.21 -3.78 4.86
CA SER A 18 10.31 -3.38 5.74
C SER A 18 11.64 -3.28 4.98
N PHE A 19 11.92 -4.22 4.06
CA PHE A 19 13.12 -4.20 3.23
C PHE A 19 13.15 -3.01 2.28
N THR A 20 12.03 -2.71 1.61
CA THR A 20 11.90 -1.53 0.73
C THR A 20 12.04 -0.23 1.54
N ALA A 21 11.36 -0.12 2.67
CA ALA A 21 11.46 1.05 3.54
C ALA A 21 12.90 1.26 4.08
N LEU A 22 13.57 0.19 4.52
CA LEU A 22 14.97 0.23 4.95
C LEU A 22 15.89 0.65 3.80
N SER A 23 15.71 0.09 2.60
CA SER A 23 16.52 0.43 1.42
C SER A 23 16.39 1.91 1.08
N VAL A 24 15.16 2.44 1.09
CA VAL A 24 14.91 3.88 0.89
C VAL A 24 15.53 4.68 2.02
N ALA A 25 15.41 4.24 3.28
CA ALA A 25 15.93 4.96 4.44
C ALA A 25 17.45 5.14 4.40
N VAL A 26 18.17 4.05 4.12
CA VAL A 26 19.64 4.07 4.02
C VAL A 26 20.09 4.95 2.86
N VAL A 27 19.46 4.82 1.70
CA VAL A 27 19.84 5.61 0.52
C VAL A 27 19.49 7.09 0.71
N ALA A 28 18.32 7.40 1.25
CA ALA A 28 17.92 8.78 1.53
C ALA A 28 18.85 9.44 2.56
N ASN A 29 19.18 8.75 3.65
CA ASN A 29 20.12 9.26 4.66
C ASN A 29 21.52 9.51 4.09
N TYR A 30 21.99 8.69 3.15
CA TYR A 30 23.32 8.84 2.58
C TYR A 30 23.40 9.93 1.50
N PHE A 31 22.40 10.03 0.62
CA PHE A 31 22.43 10.91 -0.55
C PHE A 31 21.72 12.26 -0.36
N ILE A 32 20.80 12.37 0.59
CA ILE A 32 20.04 13.60 0.85
C ILE A 32 20.66 14.29 2.09
N PRO A 33 21.31 15.47 1.92
CA PRO A 33 21.89 16.20 3.03
C PRO A 33 20.84 16.56 4.10
N GLY A 34 21.17 16.36 5.37
CA GLY A 34 20.28 16.67 6.50
C GLY A 34 19.18 15.63 6.78
N PHE A 35 19.07 14.59 5.94
CA PHE A 35 18.04 13.57 6.09
C PHE A 35 18.43 12.53 7.14
N SER A 36 17.72 12.46 8.26
CA SER A 36 17.94 11.42 9.27
C SER A 36 17.44 10.05 8.80
N LEU A 37 17.91 8.97 9.43
CA LEU A 37 17.36 7.63 9.19
C LEU A 37 15.86 7.55 9.47
N ALA A 38 15.37 8.28 10.48
CA ALA A 38 13.94 8.33 10.81
C ALA A 38 13.12 8.97 9.69
N LEU A 39 13.61 10.07 9.09
CA LEU A 39 13.00 10.67 7.89
C LEU A 39 13.08 9.73 6.69
N GLY A 40 14.20 9.00 6.56
CA GLY A 40 14.36 7.95 5.56
C GLY A 40 13.33 6.83 5.69
N PHE A 41 13.08 6.35 6.91
CA PHE A 41 12.04 5.34 7.19
C PHE A 41 10.63 5.90 7.00
N LEU A 42 10.42 7.18 7.29
CA LEU A 42 9.15 7.87 7.05
C LEU A 42 8.86 7.90 5.54
N LEU A 43 9.81 8.37 4.75
CA LEU A 43 9.73 8.37 3.29
C LEU A 43 9.54 6.95 2.76
N GLY A 44 10.38 6.00 3.20
CA GLY A 44 10.29 4.60 2.82
C GLY A 44 8.94 3.96 3.16
N GLY A 45 8.38 4.27 4.33
CA GLY A 45 7.03 3.88 4.72
C GLY A 45 5.99 4.40 3.75
N ILE A 46 6.07 5.68 3.37
CA ILE A 46 5.14 6.32 2.43
C ILE A 46 5.19 5.69 1.04
N VAL A 47 6.39 5.45 0.49
CA VAL A 47 6.56 5.05 -0.93
C VAL A 47 6.72 3.53 -1.16
N SER A 48 6.83 2.74 -0.09
CA SER A 48 6.97 1.28 -0.16
C SER A 48 5.75 0.52 -0.69
N PRO A 49 4.48 0.85 -0.34
CA PRO A 49 3.36 -0.01 -0.69
C PRO A 49 3.02 0.11 -2.18
N PRO A 50 2.91 -1.02 -2.91
CA PRO A 50 2.41 -1.01 -4.27
C PRO A 50 0.87 -0.87 -4.28
N ASP A 51 0.34 -0.12 -5.23
CA ASP A 51 -1.09 0.10 -5.43
C ASP A 51 -1.69 -0.95 -6.38
N ALA A 52 -2.46 -1.88 -5.82
CA ALA A 52 -3.21 -2.87 -6.59
C ALA A 52 -4.39 -2.30 -7.37
N VAL A 53 -4.89 -1.10 -7.05
CA VAL A 53 -5.99 -0.47 -7.80
C VAL A 53 -5.47 0.00 -9.16
N SER A 54 -4.40 0.80 -9.16
CA SER A 54 -3.72 1.24 -10.39
C SER A 54 -3.24 0.05 -11.21
N THR A 55 -2.70 -0.97 -10.54
CA THR A 55 -2.27 -2.20 -11.20
C THR A 55 -3.42 -3.00 -11.78
N GLY A 56 -4.51 -3.16 -11.04
CA GLY A 56 -5.71 -3.83 -11.52
C GLY A 56 -6.33 -3.14 -12.73
N ALA A 57 -6.29 -1.81 -12.81
CA ALA A 57 -6.80 -1.06 -13.95
C ALA A 57 -6.03 -1.37 -15.24
N ILE A 58 -4.69 -1.39 -15.18
CA ILE A 58 -3.83 -1.70 -16.34
C ILE A 58 -3.92 -3.17 -16.72
N MET A 59 -4.05 -4.05 -15.73
CA MET A 59 -4.24 -5.48 -15.95
C MET A 59 -5.56 -5.83 -16.64
N LYS A 60 -6.57 -4.95 -16.68
CA LYS A 60 -7.78 -5.18 -17.52
C LYS A 60 -7.46 -5.24 -19.02
N PHE A 61 -6.36 -4.61 -19.44
CA PHE A 61 -5.93 -4.57 -20.84
C PHE A 61 -4.96 -5.71 -21.21
N VAL A 62 -4.61 -6.59 -20.24
CA VAL A 62 -3.63 -7.67 -20.44
C VAL A 62 -4.15 -8.97 -19.83
N LYS A 63 -4.10 -10.09 -20.56
CA LYS A 63 -4.57 -11.38 -20.05
C LYS A 63 -3.58 -11.93 -19.01
N ILE A 64 -4.02 -11.98 -17.75
CA ILE A 64 -3.25 -12.53 -16.62
C ILE A 64 -4.11 -13.56 -15.89
N PRO A 65 -3.54 -14.69 -15.42
CA PRO A 65 -4.29 -15.67 -14.64
C PRO A 65 -4.94 -15.06 -13.40
N GLY A 66 -6.19 -15.44 -13.11
CA GLY A 66 -6.95 -14.91 -11.98
C GLY A 66 -6.29 -15.16 -10.61
N SER A 67 -5.49 -16.22 -10.49
CA SER A 67 -4.68 -16.52 -9.30
C SER A 67 -3.59 -15.47 -9.05
N THR A 68 -2.88 -15.05 -10.09
CA THR A 68 -1.83 -14.00 -10.01
C THR A 68 -2.44 -12.66 -9.64
N ALA A 69 -3.58 -12.30 -10.25
CA ALA A 69 -4.30 -11.08 -9.92
C ALA A 69 -4.80 -11.07 -8.46
N ALA A 70 -5.28 -12.21 -7.96
CA ALA A 70 -5.71 -12.35 -6.57
C ALA A 70 -4.55 -12.24 -5.57
N ILE A 71 -3.39 -12.83 -5.90
CA ILE A 71 -2.17 -12.72 -5.08
C ILE A 71 -1.73 -11.26 -5.00
N LEU A 72 -1.66 -10.56 -6.13
CA LEU A 72 -1.19 -9.17 -6.16
C LEU A 72 -2.12 -8.22 -5.39
N LYS A 73 -3.44 -8.40 -5.52
CA LYS A 73 -4.44 -7.66 -4.72
C LYS A 73 -4.31 -7.94 -3.23
N GLY A 74 -4.15 -9.22 -2.86
CA GLY A 74 -4.01 -9.60 -1.45
C GLY A 74 -2.71 -9.08 -0.83
N GLU A 75 -1.61 -9.08 -1.59
CA GLU A 75 -0.32 -8.56 -1.15
C GLU A 75 -0.37 -7.05 -0.92
N SER A 76 -0.91 -6.29 -1.86
CA SER A 76 -1.07 -4.83 -1.75
C SER A 76 -1.85 -4.42 -0.51
N LEU A 77 -2.97 -5.09 -0.19
CA LEU A 77 -3.77 -4.78 1.01
C LEU A 77 -2.97 -4.94 2.32
N LEU A 78 -2.14 -5.99 2.43
CA LEU A 78 -1.30 -6.17 3.62
C LEU A 78 -0.07 -5.26 3.62
N ASN A 79 0.44 -4.91 2.43
CA ASN A 79 1.53 -3.96 2.27
C ASN A 79 1.11 -2.57 2.72
N ASP A 80 -0.09 -2.11 2.35
CA ASP A 80 -0.65 -0.82 2.78
C ASP A 80 -0.71 -0.74 4.31
N ALA A 81 -1.26 -1.77 4.97
CA ALA A 81 -1.32 -1.83 6.41
C ALA A 81 0.08 -1.83 7.06
N SER A 82 1.03 -2.59 6.49
CA SER A 82 2.42 -2.66 6.98
C SER A 82 3.12 -1.31 6.85
N SER A 83 2.92 -0.64 5.71
CA SER A 83 3.55 0.64 5.38
C SER A 83 3.11 1.76 6.33
N LEU A 84 1.83 1.79 6.70
CA LEU A 84 1.28 2.78 7.64
C LEU A 84 1.75 2.53 9.08
N ILE A 85 2.02 1.28 9.45
CA ILE A 85 2.66 0.97 10.74
C ILE A 85 4.08 1.53 10.76
N ILE A 86 4.88 1.30 9.70
CA ILE A 86 6.23 1.88 9.57
C ILE A 86 6.18 3.40 9.61
N PHE A 87 5.25 4.01 8.85
CA PHE A 87 5.03 5.46 8.84
C PHE A 87 4.80 6.01 10.24
N ARG A 88 3.91 5.39 11.05
CA ARG A 88 3.62 5.84 12.41
C ARG A 88 4.83 5.77 13.33
N PHE A 89 5.58 4.68 13.28
CA PHE A 89 6.80 4.55 14.09
C PHE A 89 7.88 5.54 13.66
N ALA A 90 8.06 5.73 12.36
CA ALA A 90 9.01 6.70 11.83
C ALA A 90 8.61 8.13 12.22
N LEU A 91 7.33 8.47 12.12
CA LEU A 91 6.80 9.77 12.53
C LEU A 91 7.01 10.01 14.02
N ALA A 92 6.70 9.02 14.86
CA ALA A 92 6.94 9.09 16.30
C ALA A 92 8.44 9.24 16.63
N ALA A 93 9.32 8.54 15.91
CA ALA A 93 10.77 8.66 16.07
C ALA A 93 11.29 10.05 15.66
N VAL A 94 10.76 10.64 14.58
CA VAL A 94 11.08 12.02 14.19
C VAL A 94 10.59 13.01 15.24
N ALA A 95 9.40 12.78 15.82
CA ALA A 95 8.81 13.70 16.78
C ALA A 95 9.48 13.66 18.17
N THR A 96 9.86 12.47 18.63
CA THR A 96 10.42 12.27 19.97
C THR A 96 11.95 12.25 20.01
N GLY A 97 12.61 12.03 18.87
CA GLY A 97 14.06 11.85 18.79
C GLY A 97 14.59 10.61 19.51
N GLN A 98 13.71 9.77 20.06
CA GLN A 98 14.04 8.59 20.86
C GLN A 98 13.43 7.35 20.22
N PHE A 99 14.22 6.28 20.10
CA PHE A 99 13.72 4.98 19.63
C PHE A 99 13.99 3.91 20.69
N ILE A 100 12.95 3.59 21.48
CA ILE A 100 13.02 2.52 22.49
C ILE A 100 12.59 1.21 21.84
N TRP A 101 13.56 0.34 21.56
CA TRP A 101 13.36 -0.94 20.86
C TRP A 101 12.34 -1.87 21.53
N GLN A 102 12.30 -1.88 22.87
CA GLN A 102 11.40 -2.73 23.64
C GLN A 102 9.95 -2.29 23.50
N ASP A 103 9.68 -1.00 23.73
CA ASP A 103 8.34 -0.42 23.58
C ASP A 103 7.87 -0.49 22.12
N ALA A 104 8.77 -0.25 21.17
CA ALA A 104 8.45 -0.37 19.75
C ALA A 104 8.00 -1.78 19.37
N SER A 105 8.66 -2.82 19.91
CA SER A 105 8.32 -4.22 19.60
C SER A 105 6.97 -4.63 20.19
N LEU A 106 6.69 -4.25 21.45
CA LEU A 106 5.40 -4.53 22.09
C LEU A 106 4.26 -3.75 21.44
N ASN A 107 4.46 -2.45 21.18
CA ASN A 107 3.47 -1.62 20.49
C ASN A 107 3.21 -2.12 19.07
N PHE A 108 4.24 -2.62 18.39
CA PHE A 108 4.08 -3.23 17.06
C PHE A 108 3.19 -4.47 17.13
N LEU A 109 3.48 -5.38 18.07
CA LEU A 109 2.68 -6.59 18.25
C LEU A 109 1.22 -6.25 18.61
N TRP A 110 1.01 -5.26 19.48
CA TRP A 110 -0.32 -4.76 19.83
C TRP A 110 -1.02 -4.13 18.63
N MET A 111 -0.35 -3.31 17.83
CA MET A 111 -0.93 -2.72 16.64
C MET A 111 -1.41 -3.77 15.63
N VAL A 112 -0.65 -4.85 15.46
CA VAL A 112 -1.00 -5.94 14.54
C VAL A 112 -2.11 -6.83 15.12
N ILE A 113 -1.93 -7.37 16.32
CA ILE A 113 -2.89 -8.32 16.91
C ILE A 113 -4.17 -7.58 17.32
N GLY A 114 -4.05 -6.43 17.97
CA GLY A 114 -5.16 -5.58 18.37
C GLY A 114 -5.96 -5.10 17.17
N GLY A 115 -5.29 -4.57 16.14
CA GLY A 115 -5.96 -4.10 14.92
C GLY A 115 -6.75 -5.21 14.24
N ALA A 116 -6.11 -6.35 13.98
CA ALA A 116 -6.79 -7.51 13.39
C ALA A 116 -7.93 -8.04 14.28
N GLY A 117 -7.71 -8.15 15.59
CA GLY A 117 -8.69 -8.64 16.55
C GLY A 117 -9.93 -7.74 16.65
N ILE A 118 -9.72 -6.44 16.80
CA ILE A 118 -10.80 -5.43 16.85
C ILE A 118 -11.56 -5.41 15.53
N GLY A 119 -10.85 -5.42 14.39
CA GLY A 119 -11.48 -5.50 13.07
C GLY A 119 -12.38 -6.72 12.89
N LEU A 120 -11.91 -7.90 13.28
CA LEU A 120 -12.69 -9.15 13.21
C LEU A 120 -13.89 -9.14 14.17
N LEU A 121 -13.71 -8.63 15.38
CA LEU A 121 -14.77 -8.50 16.37
C LEU A 121 -15.87 -7.56 15.86
N MET A 122 -15.48 -6.36 15.40
CA MET A 122 -16.40 -5.37 14.87
C MET A 122 -17.10 -5.86 13.61
N ALA A 123 -16.39 -6.48 12.68
CA ALA A 123 -17.00 -7.07 11.49
C ALA A 123 -17.98 -8.20 11.84
N TRP A 124 -17.69 -9.01 12.86
CA TRP A 124 -18.65 -10.00 13.35
C TRP A 124 -19.92 -9.31 13.88
N LEU A 125 -19.78 -8.27 14.69
CA LEU A 125 -20.91 -7.49 15.21
C LEU A 125 -21.74 -6.88 14.07
N PHE A 126 -21.09 -6.27 13.09
CA PHE A 126 -21.75 -5.68 11.92
C PHE A 126 -22.49 -6.68 11.06
N VAL A 127 -21.92 -7.89 10.86
CA VAL A 127 -22.63 -8.98 10.19
C VAL A 127 -23.87 -9.41 10.98
N GLN A 128 -23.82 -9.41 12.32
CA GLN A 128 -25.02 -9.70 13.13
C GLN A 128 -26.04 -8.55 13.05
N ALA A 129 -25.59 -7.30 13.06
CA ALA A 129 -26.45 -6.13 12.93
C ALA A 129 -27.23 -6.16 11.62
N HIS A 130 -26.54 -6.35 10.49
CA HIS A 130 -27.15 -6.49 9.16
C HIS A 130 -28.16 -7.65 9.07
N LYS A 131 -27.95 -8.74 9.81
CA LYS A 131 -28.88 -9.88 9.81
C LYS A 131 -30.14 -9.65 10.66
N ARG A 132 -30.03 -8.82 11.69
CA ARG A 132 -31.12 -8.60 12.67
C ARG A 132 -31.93 -7.35 12.37
N LEU A 133 -31.31 -6.36 11.72
CA LEU A 133 -31.97 -5.13 11.31
C LEU A 133 -32.71 -5.37 9.98
N PRO A 134 -33.95 -4.89 9.83
CA PRO A 134 -34.65 -4.93 8.55
C PRO A 134 -34.05 -3.86 7.62
N THR A 135 -32.94 -4.18 6.97
CA THR A 135 -32.25 -3.25 6.07
C THR A 135 -32.75 -3.41 4.63
N ASP A 136 -32.87 -2.28 3.94
CA ASP A 136 -33.09 -2.21 2.50
C ASP A 136 -31.79 -1.78 1.78
N ALA A 137 -31.77 -1.82 0.45
CA ALA A 137 -30.55 -1.58 -0.32
C ALA A 137 -29.89 -0.19 -0.08
N PRO A 138 -30.64 0.92 0.05
CA PRO A 138 -30.08 2.19 0.50
C PRO A 138 -29.45 2.13 1.89
N SER A 139 -30.13 1.53 2.88
CA SER A 139 -29.61 1.41 4.24
C SER A 139 -28.33 0.58 4.28
N ASP A 140 -28.30 -0.56 3.59
CA ASP A 140 -27.10 -1.40 3.45
C ASP A 140 -25.94 -0.60 2.85
N THR A 141 -26.22 0.22 1.84
CA THR A 141 -25.20 1.06 1.19
C THR A 141 -24.58 2.03 2.18
N VAL A 142 -25.41 2.76 2.94
CA VAL A 142 -24.94 3.71 3.95
C VAL A 142 -24.14 3.00 5.05
N LEU A 143 -24.63 1.85 5.54
CA LEU A 143 -23.91 1.06 6.53
C LEU A 143 -22.54 0.62 6.03
N THR A 144 -22.46 0.13 4.78
CA THR A 144 -21.15 -0.27 4.23
C THR A 144 -20.15 0.88 4.18
N VAL A 145 -20.60 2.13 4.04
CA VAL A 145 -19.73 3.31 4.09
C VAL A 145 -19.32 3.65 5.52
N ILE A 146 -20.22 3.56 6.50
CA ILE A 146 -19.96 3.92 7.91
C ILE A 146 -19.04 2.89 8.60
N GLU A 147 -19.25 1.61 8.33
CA GLU A 147 -18.58 0.50 9.03
C GLU A 147 -17.04 0.54 8.99
N PRO A 148 -16.38 0.79 7.83
CA PRO A 148 -14.94 1.00 7.76
C PRO A 148 -14.44 2.11 8.68
N TYR A 149 -15.09 3.28 8.69
CA TYR A 149 -14.68 4.40 9.55
C TYR A 149 -14.86 4.07 11.02
N PHE A 150 -15.94 3.36 11.37
CA PHE A 150 -16.17 2.94 12.75
C PHE A 150 -15.14 1.91 13.21
N MET A 151 -14.81 0.93 12.37
CA MET A 151 -13.72 -0.03 12.65
C MET A 151 -12.38 0.67 12.83
N TYR A 152 -12.06 1.61 11.95
CA TYR A 152 -10.84 2.40 12.02
C TYR A 152 -10.79 3.19 13.34
N TRP A 153 -11.83 3.97 13.63
CA TRP A 153 -11.91 4.80 14.82
C TRP A 153 -11.80 3.99 16.11
N MET A 154 -12.55 2.90 16.25
CA MET A 154 -12.46 2.02 17.43
C MET A 154 -11.06 1.45 17.66
N ALA A 155 -10.38 1.07 16.58
CA ALA A 155 -9.01 0.55 16.66
C ALA A 155 -8.00 1.64 17.05
N GLU A 156 -8.15 2.87 16.55
CA GLU A 156 -7.32 4.02 16.94
C GLU A 156 -7.48 4.39 18.41
N GLN A 157 -8.72 4.38 18.93
CA GLN A 157 -8.98 4.67 20.34
C GLN A 157 -8.30 3.68 21.29
N LEU A 158 -8.01 2.46 20.82
CA LEU A 158 -7.30 1.42 21.57
C LEU A 158 -5.81 1.36 21.21
N HIS A 159 -5.27 2.40 20.55
CA HIS A 159 -3.88 2.49 20.10
C HIS A 159 -3.43 1.30 19.24
N SER A 160 -4.36 0.74 18.47
CA SER A 160 -4.10 -0.36 17.54
C SER A 160 -4.15 0.12 16.09
N SER A 161 -3.80 -0.73 15.11
CA SER A 161 -3.80 -0.32 13.70
C SER A 161 -5.24 -0.24 13.14
N GLY A 162 -5.75 0.98 12.96
CA GLY A 162 -7.05 1.22 12.34
C GLY A 162 -7.15 0.66 10.93
N VAL A 163 -6.10 0.79 10.11
CA VAL A 163 -6.09 0.23 8.75
C VAL A 163 -6.15 -1.29 8.77
N LEU A 164 -5.41 -1.94 9.65
CA LEU A 164 -5.46 -3.40 9.76
C LEU A 164 -6.84 -3.87 10.27
N ALA A 165 -7.49 -3.10 11.14
CA ALA A 165 -8.86 -3.38 11.57
C ALA A 165 -9.85 -3.33 10.40
N VAL A 166 -9.76 -2.30 9.55
CA VAL A 166 -10.59 -2.18 8.35
C VAL A 166 -10.29 -3.29 7.35
N VAL A 167 -9.02 -3.65 7.12
CA VAL A 167 -8.64 -4.73 6.19
C VAL A 167 -9.13 -6.09 6.71
N ALA A 168 -8.89 -6.41 7.98
CA ALA A 168 -9.32 -7.68 8.59
C ALA A 168 -10.85 -7.78 8.63
N GLY A 169 -11.53 -6.72 9.07
CA GLY A 169 -12.97 -6.67 9.16
C GLY A 169 -13.63 -6.67 7.78
N GLY A 170 -13.15 -5.84 6.85
CA GLY A 170 -13.63 -5.80 5.47
C GLY A 170 -13.47 -7.13 4.75
N LEU A 171 -12.34 -7.83 4.93
CA LEU A 171 -12.15 -9.17 4.37
C LEU A 171 -13.13 -10.20 4.96
N TYR A 172 -13.38 -10.13 6.28
CA TYR A 172 -14.36 -10.97 6.96
C TYR A 172 -15.78 -10.75 6.40
N MET A 173 -16.19 -9.48 6.27
CA MET A 173 -17.50 -9.10 5.73
C MET A 173 -17.62 -9.47 4.25
N ALA A 174 -16.60 -9.21 3.43
CA ALA A 174 -16.58 -9.56 2.01
C ALA A 174 -16.73 -11.06 1.76
N ASN A 175 -16.15 -11.90 2.64
CA ASN A 175 -16.31 -13.36 2.59
C ASN A 175 -17.72 -13.82 2.99
N ARG A 176 -18.43 -13.04 3.82
CA ARG A 176 -19.79 -13.34 4.29
C ARG A 176 -20.88 -12.55 3.57
N ARG A 177 -20.56 -11.77 2.54
CA ARG A 177 -21.52 -10.89 1.82
C ARG A 177 -22.81 -11.58 1.38
N LEU A 178 -22.76 -12.86 1.01
CA LEU A 178 -23.93 -13.62 0.58
C LEU A 178 -24.89 -13.96 1.73
N THR A 179 -24.43 -13.87 2.96
CA THR A 179 -25.20 -14.23 4.16
C THR A 179 -25.97 -13.06 4.76
N PHE A 180 -25.66 -11.82 4.38
CA PHE A 180 -26.29 -10.63 4.96
C PHE A 180 -26.69 -9.56 3.94
N LEU A 181 -26.17 -9.56 2.70
CA LEU A 181 -26.60 -8.63 1.65
C LEU A 181 -27.49 -9.32 0.61
N THR A 182 -28.61 -8.67 0.28
CA THR A 182 -29.48 -9.06 -0.84
C THR A 182 -28.79 -8.85 -2.19
N SER A 183 -29.30 -9.48 -3.25
CA SER A 183 -28.75 -9.29 -4.61
C SER A 183 -28.79 -7.84 -5.07
N THR A 184 -29.88 -7.12 -4.77
CA THR A 184 -30.05 -5.70 -5.10
C THR A 184 -29.06 -4.83 -4.35
N SER A 185 -28.87 -5.08 -3.04
CA SER A 185 -27.88 -4.36 -2.23
C SER A 185 -26.47 -4.56 -2.79
N ARG A 186 -26.09 -5.80 -3.16
CA ARG A 186 -24.74 -6.09 -3.69
C ARG A 186 -24.41 -5.32 -4.96
N ILE A 187 -25.36 -5.19 -5.90
CA ILE A 187 -25.15 -4.45 -7.15
C ILE A 187 -25.01 -2.95 -6.85
N ARG A 188 -25.92 -2.39 -6.05
CA ARG A 188 -25.88 -0.96 -5.69
C ARG A 188 -24.63 -0.59 -4.92
N VAL A 189 -24.29 -1.35 -3.87
CA VAL A 189 -23.09 -1.17 -3.06
C VAL A 189 -21.85 -1.17 -3.95
N TYR A 190 -21.73 -2.13 -4.87
CA TYR A 190 -20.60 -2.19 -5.79
C TYR A 190 -20.48 -0.93 -6.65
N SER A 191 -21.57 -0.47 -7.27
CA SER A 191 -21.56 0.75 -8.10
C SER A 191 -21.24 2.01 -7.31
N VAL A 192 -21.73 2.12 -6.07
CA VAL A 192 -21.44 3.24 -5.19
C VAL A 192 -19.97 3.24 -4.79
N TRP A 193 -19.42 2.10 -4.40
CA TRP A 193 -17.99 1.99 -4.05
C TRP A 193 -17.06 2.25 -5.24
N GLU A 194 -17.42 1.79 -6.44
CA GLU A 194 -16.64 2.09 -7.65
C GLU A 194 -16.57 3.60 -7.91
N SER A 195 -17.72 4.28 -7.83
CA SER A 195 -17.81 5.74 -8.00
C SER A 195 -17.09 6.48 -6.87
N PHE A 196 -17.25 6.03 -5.63
CA PHE A 196 -16.67 6.65 -4.44
C PHE A 196 -15.14 6.56 -4.44
N VAL A 197 -14.58 5.38 -4.73
CA VAL A 197 -13.13 5.18 -4.87
C VAL A 197 -12.57 6.03 -6.02
N PHE A 198 -13.29 6.12 -7.14
CA PHE A 198 -12.88 6.97 -8.27
C PHE A 198 -12.79 8.45 -7.86
N ILE A 199 -13.82 8.96 -7.18
CA ILE A 199 -13.85 10.34 -6.70
C ILE A 199 -12.74 10.60 -5.67
N LEU A 200 -12.58 9.72 -4.67
CA LEU A 200 -11.54 9.86 -3.65
C LEU A 200 -10.14 9.88 -4.27
N ASN A 201 -9.86 8.98 -5.22
CA ASN A 201 -8.60 8.98 -5.95
C ASN A 201 -8.40 10.29 -6.71
N GLY A 202 -9.42 10.75 -7.43
CA GLY A 202 -9.38 12.01 -8.17
C GLY A 202 -9.12 13.22 -7.26
N ILE A 203 -9.76 13.29 -6.10
CA ILE A 203 -9.56 14.36 -5.12
C ILE A 203 -8.12 14.35 -4.59
N VAL A 204 -7.57 13.19 -4.21
CA VAL A 204 -6.20 13.13 -3.69
C VAL A 204 -5.16 13.54 -4.74
N PHE A 205 -5.34 13.11 -6.00
CA PHE A 205 -4.49 13.58 -7.11
C PHE A 205 -4.65 15.06 -7.41
N LEU A 206 -5.86 15.60 -7.27
CA LEU A 206 -6.13 17.02 -7.45
C LEU A 206 -5.47 17.86 -6.34
N ILE A 207 -5.58 17.43 -5.07
CA ILE A 207 -4.97 18.12 -3.93
C ILE A 207 -3.45 18.19 -4.08
N ILE A 208 -2.77 17.07 -4.36
CA ILE A 208 -1.32 17.10 -4.53
C ILE A 208 -0.89 17.94 -5.73
N GLY A 209 -1.66 17.92 -6.83
CA GLY A 209 -1.41 18.76 -7.99
C GLY A 209 -1.53 20.25 -7.68
N LEU A 210 -2.49 20.62 -6.83
CA LEU A 210 -2.67 22.00 -6.35
C LEU A 210 -1.61 22.43 -5.31
N GLU A 211 -1.11 21.50 -4.48
CA GLU A 211 -0.07 21.78 -3.48
C GLU A 211 1.34 21.88 -4.11
N LEU A 212 1.53 21.37 -5.33
CA LEU A 212 2.84 21.32 -6.00
C LEU A 212 3.55 22.69 -6.13
N PRO A 213 2.89 23.80 -6.53
CA PRO A 213 3.52 25.11 -6.56
C PRO A 213 3.98 25.59 -5.18
N GLU A 214 3.22 25.28 -4.13
CA GLU A 214 3.56 25.63 -2.75
C GLU A 214 4.74 24.79 -2.24
N ILE A 215 4.75 23.49 -2.56
CA ILE A 215 5.88 22.58 -2.29
C ILE A 215 7.14 23.08 -3.00
N GLU A 216 7.04 23.51 -4.25
CA GLU A 216 8.17 24.08 -5.00
C GLU A 216 8.68 25.37 -4.34
N ALA A 217 7.78 26.28 -3.95
CA ALA A 217 8.15 27.50 -3.24
C ALA A 217 8.84 27.19 -1.90
N GLY A 218 8.34 26.20 -1.16
CA GLY A 218 8.94 25.69 0.07
C GLY A 218 10.35 25.15 -0.15
N LEU A 219 10.56 24.31 -1.17
CA LEU A 219 11.89 23.81 -1.54
C LEU A 219 12.89 24.93 -1.86
N ARG A 220 12.46 25.95 -2.62
CA ARG A 220 13.29 27.12 -2.92
C ARG A 220 13.66 27.89 -1.66
N SER A 221 12.73 28.04 -0.71
CA SER A 221 12.98 28.70 0.58
C SER A 221 13.96 27.93 1.47
N GLU A 222 13.95 26.59 1.38
CA GLU A 222 14.90 25.69 2.06
C GLU A 222 16.28 25.64 1.37
N GLY A 223 16.47 26.37 0.26
CA GLY A 223 17.71 26.38 -0.51
C GLY A 223 17.93 25.12 -1.36
N ILE A 224 16.91 24.28 -1.52
CA ILE A 224 16.97 23.04 -2.30
C ILE A 224 16.60 23.36 -3.75
N SER A 225 17.54 23.12 -4.66
CA SER A 225 17.28 23.32 -6.09
C SER A 225 16.27 22.31 -6.62
N LEU A 226 15.39 22.73 -7.55
CA LEU A 226 14.40 21.85 -8.16
C LEU A 226 15.05 20.64 -8.86
N SER A 227 16.21 20.85 -9.51
CA SER A 227 16.95 19.78 -10.16
C SER A 227 17.48 18.75 -9.16
N SER A 228 17.95 19.17 -7.98
CA SER A 228 18.32 18.27 -6.89
C SER A 228 17.12 17.47 -6.39
N ALA A 229 15.97 18.13 -6.17
CA ALA A 229 14.75 17.46 -5.71
C ALA A 229 14.25 16.41 -6.72
N ILE A 230 14.28 16.72 -8.02
CA ILE A 230 13.98 15.76 -9.09
C ILE A 230 14.98 14.60 -9.08
N GLY A 231 16.28 14.90 -8.90
CA GLY A 231 17.33 13.89 -8.77
C GLY A 231 17.08 12.92 -7.62
N TYR A 232 16.68 13.42 -6.45
CA TYR A 232 16.30 12.60 -5.32
C TYR A 232 15.05 11.76 -5.60
N GLY A 233 14.03 12.34 -6.24
CA GLY A 233 12.84 11.61 -6.68
C GLY A 233 13.15 10.46 -7.64
N LEU A 234 14.01 10.69 -8.63
CA LEU A 234 14.49 9.65 -9.56
C LEU A 234 15.28 8.57 -8.83
N LEU A 235 16.16 8.95 -7.92
CA LEU A 235 16.98 8.04 -7.13
C LEU A 235 16.10 7.14 -6.24
N VAL A 236 15.13 7.71 -5.52
CA VAL A 236 14.18 6.94 -4.70
C VAL A 236 13.35 6.02 -5.59
N THR A 237 12.87 6.48 -6.74
CA THR A 237 12.15 5.66 -7.71
C THR A 237 12.99 4.47 -8.19
N GLY A 238 14.27 4.69 -8.50
CA GLY A 238 15.20 3.64 -8.88
C GLY A 238 15.39 2.59 -7.77
N VAL A 239 15.61 3.04 -6.54
CA VAL A 239 15.72 2.15 -5.35
C VAL A 239 14.46 1.32 -5.18
N LEU A 240 13.29 1.94 -5.31
CA LEU A 240 11.99 1.27 -5.19
C LEU A 240 11.75 0.21 -6.26
N ILE A 241 12.15 0.47 -7.51
CA ILE A 241 12.04 -0.51 -8.60
C ILE A 241 12.99 -1.68 -8.35
N VAL A 242 14.25 -1.39 -8.03
CA VAL A 242 15.29 -2.40 -7.80
C VAL A 242 14.95 -3.27 -6.59
N SER A 243 14.62 -2.67 -5.45
CA SER A 243 14.24 -3.39 -4.23
C SER A 243 13.01 -4.27 -4.44
N ARG A 244 12.03 -3.82 -5.24
CA ARG A 244 10.84 -4.61 -5.59
C ARG A 244 11.19 -5.81 -6.47
N ILE A 245 12.05 -5.63 -7.48
CA ILE A 245 12.52 -6.73 -8.34
C ILE A 245 13.32 -7.75 -7.52
N ILE A 246 14.26 -7.29 -6.69
CA ILE A 246 15.03 -8.15 -5.78
C ILE A 246 14.09 -8.95 -4.89
N SER A 247 13.11 -8.29 -4.27
CA SER A 247 12.13 -8.94 -3.40
C SER A 247 11.29 -9.99 -4.13
N ALA A 248 10.91 -9.74 -5.38
CA ALA A 248 10.18 -10.70 -6.21
C ALA A 248 11.02 -11.95 -6.54
N TYR A 249 12.31 -11.78 -6.84
CA TYR A 249 13.23 -12.91 -7.04
C TYR A 249 13.49 -13.68 -5.74
N VAL A 250 13.68 -12.99 -4.62
CA VAL A 250 13.83 -13.61 -3.30
C VAL A 250 12.58 -14.40 -2.92
N ALA A 251 11.38 -13.86 -3.18
CA ALA A 251 10.13 -14.57 -2.95
C ALA A 251 10.00 -15.83 -3.81
N LEU A 252 10.43 -15.78 -5.08
CA LEU A 252 10.50 -16.96 -5.94
C LEU A 252 11.48 -18.01 -5.38
N LEU A 253 12.70 -17.61 -5.02
CA LEU A 253 13.72 -18.50 -4.46
C LEU A 253 13.25 -19.15 -3.16
N ALA A 254 12.67 -18.38 -2.25
CA ALA A 254 12.09 -18.88 -1.02
C ALA A 254 10.93 -19.86 -1.29
N THR A 255 10.09 -19.58 -2.28
CA THR A 255 9.01 -20.51 -2.68
C THR A 255 9.58 -21.83 -3.20
N ILE A 256 10.67 -21.80 -3.95
CA ILE A 256 11.34 -23.00 -4.47
C ILE A 256 11.95 -23.82 -3.33
N LEU A 257 12.64 -23.16 -2.40
CA LEU A 257 13.35 -23.80 -1.29
C LEU A 257 12.39 -24.41 -0.25
N PHE A 258 11.40 -23.63 0.19
CA PHE A 258 10.54 -24.01 1.30
C PHE A 258 9.25 -24.72 0.87
N ARG A 259 8.85 -24.62 -0.41
CA ARG A 259 7.57 -25.17 -0.86
C ARG A 259 7.52 -25.51 -2.36
N PRO A 260 8.33 -26.48 -2.82
CA PRO A 260 8.44 -26.83 -4.24
C PRO A 260 7.09 -27.20 -4.89
N GLY A 261 6.13 -27.73 -4.12
CA GLY A 261 4.81 -28.13 -4.61
C GLY A 261 3.84 -26.99 -4.98
N VAL A 262 4.16 -25.72 -4.71
CA VAL A 262 3.34 -24.56 -5.12
C VAL A 262 4.06 -23.61 -6.09
N VAL A 263 5.22 -24.02 -6.61
CA VAL A 263 5.97 -23.24 -7.58
C VAL A 263 5.11 -23.04 -8.83
N PRO A 264 4.99 -21.80 -9.37
CA PRO A 264 4.25 -21.55 -10.59
C PRO A 264 4.72 -22.50 -11.70
N ARG A 265 3.78 -23.22 -12.32
CA ARG A 265 4.09 -24.02 -13.51
C ARG A 265 4.60 -23.06 -14.58
N ALA A 266 5.83 -23.26 -15.00
CA ALA A 266 6.46 -22.53 -16.09
C ALA A 266 6.89 -23.56 -17.13
N ASN A 267 6.53 -23.32 -18.39
CA ASN A 267 6.87 -24.21 -19.50
C ASN A 267 8.34 -24.04 -19.94
N SER A 268 9.04 -23.00 -19.47
CA SER A 268 10.46 -22.78 -19.75
C SER A 268 11.20 -22.05 -18.61
N LEU A 269 12.53 -22.20 -18.58
CA LEU A 269 13.42 -21.44 -17.67
C LEU A 269 13.28 -19.93 -17.87
N ARG A 270 13.14 -19.48 -19.13
CA ARG A 270 12.90 -18.07 -19.46
C ARG A 270 11.60 -17.56 -18.82
N GLN A 271 10.51 -18.30 -18.97
CA GLN A 271 9.22 -17.94 -18.38
C GLN A 271 9.30 -17.89 -16.85
N ARG A 272 10.02 -18.83 -16.22
CA ARG A 272 10.25 -18.87 -14.77
C ARG A 272 11.01 -17.64 -14.25
N LEU A 273 12.00 -17.14 -15.00
CA LEU A 273 12.77 -15.95 -14.65
C LEU A 273 12.06 -14.64 -14.98
N MET A 274 11.19 -14.64 -15.99
CA MET A 274 10.44 -13.44 -16.37
C MET A 274 9.26 -13.17 -15.43
N ILE A 275 8.53 -14.19 -14.95
CA ILE A 275 7.41 -13.99 -13.99
C ILE A 275 7.76 -13.06 -12.81
N PRO A 276 8.84 -13.29 -12.02
CA PRO A 276 9.18 -12.40 -10.90
C PRO A 276 9.60 -11.01 -11.37
N PHE A 277 10.25 -10.87 -12.53
CA PHE A 277 10.58 -9.56 -13.10
C PHE A 277 9.30 -8.76 -13.39
N PHE A 278 8.31 -9.39 -14.03
CA PHE A 278 7.03 -8.75 -14.32
C PHE A 278 6.26 -8.38 -13.05
N LEU A 279 6.20 -9.29 -12.07
CA LEU A 279 5.58 -9.00 -10.76
C LEU A 279 6.31 -7.88 -10.00
N GLY A 280 7.64 -7.80 -10.15
CA GLY A 280 8.43 -6.69 -9.64
C GLY A 280 8.11 -5.37 -10.36
N TRP A 281 7.92 -5.42 -11.68
CA TRP A 281 7.61 -4.27 -12.52
C TRP A 281 6.19 -3.73 -12.33
N THR A 282 5.26 -4.58 -11.89
CA THR A 282 3.85 -4.19 -11.64
C THR A 282 3.65 -3.38 -10.37
N GLY A 283 4.71 -3.05 -9.62
CA GLY A 283 4.61 -2.34 -8.34
C GLY A 283 4.35 -0.84 -8.48
N MET A 284 3.29 -0.42 -9.16
CA MET A 284 2.95 1.02 -9.28
C MET A 284 2.60 1.61 -7.92
N ARG A 285 2.91 2.90 -7.67
CA ARG A 285 2.60 3.58 -6.40
C ARG A 285 1.36 4.43 -6.63
N GLY A 286 0.56 4.61 -5.60
CA GLY A 286 -0.77 5.18 -5.76
C GLY A 286 -1.21 6.08 -4.63
N VAL A 287 -2.53 6.16 -4.48
CA VAL A 287 -3.21 7.15 -3.64
C VAL A 287 -2.90 6.99 -2.16
N VAL A 288 -2.64 5.76 -1.69
CA VAL A 288 -2.26 5.49 -0.29
C VAL A 288 -0.96 6.20 0.07
N SER A 289 0.04 6.21 -0.81
CA SER A 289 1.28 6.95 -0.62
C SER A 289 1.05 8.46 -0.56
N LEU A 290 0.15 9.02 -1.38
CA LEU A 290 -0.20 10.44 -1.31
C LEU A 290 -0.87 10.78 0.01
N ALA A 291 -1.88 10.00 0.40
CA ALA A 291 -2.60 10.22 1.65
C ALA A 291 -1.64 10.16 2.86
N ALA A 292 -0.71 9.20 2.88
CA ALA A 292 0.30 9.09 3.93
C ALA A 292 1.26 10.30 3.94
N ALA A 293 1.68 10.79 2.77
CA ALA A 293 2.55 11.96 2.68
C ALA A 293 1.84 13.24 3.16
N LEU A 294 0.57 13.42 2.79
CA LEU A 294 -0.26 14.55 3.25
C LEU A 294 -0.59 14.47 4.74
N ALA A 295 -0.59 13.28 5.33
CA ALA A 295 -0.79 13.08 6.77
C ALA A 295 0.42 13.51 7.62
N ILE A 296 1.55 13.90 7.01
CA ILE A 296 2.68 14.47 7.75
C ILE A 296 2.26 15.84 8.31
N PRO A 297 2.33 16.04 9.64
CA PRO A 297 1.94 17.29 10.25
C PRO A 297 2.87 18.43 9.80
N VAL A 298 2.34 19.64 9.74
CA VAL A 298 3.12 20.84 9.37
C VAL A 298 4.15 21.18 10.46
N TYR A 299 3.83 20.87 11.72
CA TYR A 299 4.65 21.13 12.89
C TYR A 299 4.88 19.85 13.69
N VAL A 300 6.09 19.68 14.25
CA VAL A 300 6.45 18.53 15.11
C VAL A 300 5.93 18.74 16.54
N THR A 301 6.13 19.95 17.04
CA THR A 301 5.70 20.47 18.35
C THR A 301 5.34 21.95 18.16
N ASP A 302 4.61 22.57 19.10
CA ASP A 302 4.14 23.95 18.98
C ASP A 302 5.25 24.92 18.52
N GLY A 303 5.15 25.37 17.27
CA GLY A 303 6.07 26.33 16.65
C GLY A 303 7.27 25.77 15.86
N VAL A 304 7.56 24.47 15.91
CA VAL A 304 8.69 23.86 15.17
C VAL A 304 8.20 23.17 13.90
N ALA A 305 8.56 23.71 12.74
CA ALA A 305 8.20 23.17 11.43
C ALA A 305 8.75 21.74 11.24
N PHE A 306 7.99 20.90 10.54
CA PHE A 306 8.42 19.54 10.23
C PHE A 306 9.61 19.51 9.28
N PRO A 307 10.72 18.83 9.65
CA PRO A 307 11.94 18.86 8.86
C PRO A 307 11.72 18.19 7.49
N HIS A 308 12.13 18.88 6.43
CA HIS A 308 12.10 18.38 5.05
C HIS A 308 10.71 17.89 4.56
N ARG A 309 9.61 18.38 5.12
CA ARG A 309 8.24 18.00 4.71
C ARG A 309 8.01 18.20 3.21
N ASN A 310 8.38 19.38 2.69
CA ASN A 310 8.22 19.73 1.27
C ASN A 310 9.02 18.78 0.38
N LEU A 311 10.23 18.41 0.79
CA LEU A 311 11.06 17.46 0.06
C LEU A 311 10.44 16.05 0.04
N ILE A 312 9.88 15.58 1.16
CA ILE A 312 9.20 14.28 1.21
C ILE A 312 7.98 14.26 0.28
N LEU A 313 7.16 15.32 0.31
CA LEU A 313 5.99 15.46 -0.56
C LEU A 313 6.41 15.47 -2.03
N PHE A 314 7.42 16.25 -2.38
CA PHE A 314 7.93 16.35 -3.75
C PHE A 314 8.48 15.01 -4.26
N ILE A 315 9.30 14.32 -3.46
CA ILE A 315 9.83 12.99 -3.81
C ILE A 315 8.67 12.01 -3.99
N THR A 316 7.69 12.01 -3.10
CA THR A 316 6.52 11.13 -3.19
C THR A 316 5.73 11.37 -4.47
N PHE A 317 5.51 12.64 -4.82
CA PHE A 317 4.86 13.03 -6.07
C PHE A 317 5.64 12.51 -7.29
N VAL A 318 6.96 12.74 -7.36
CA VAL A 318 7.81 12.27 -8.46
C VAL A 318 7.77 10.74 -8.58
N VAL A 319 7.86 10.02 -7.45
CA VAL A 319 7.76 8.55 -7.42
C VAL A 319 6.44 8.07 -8.01
N ILE A 320 5.33 8.66 -7.59
CA ILE A 320 4.00 8.24 -8.07
C ILE A 320 3.83 8.55 -9.55
N LEU A 321 4.21 9.76 -9.98
CA LEU A 321 4.13 10.16 -11.38
C LEU A 321 4.96 9.21 -12.26
N LEU A 322 6.21 8.94 -11.89
CA LEU A 322 7.07 8.05 -12.65
C LEU A 322 6.54 6.62 -12.65
N THR A 323 6.03 6.12 -11.52
CA THR A 323 5.58 4.74 -11.46
C THR A 323 4.25 4.54 -12.19
N LEU A 324 3.30 5.46 -12.08
CA LEU A 324 2.05 5.40 -12.83
C LEU A 324 2.24 5.62 -14.33
N VAL A 325 3.04 6.61 -14.74
CA VAL A 325 3.24 6.93 -16.16
C VAL A 325 4.21 5.95 -16.81
N VAL A 326 5.41 5.79 -16.24
CA VAL A 326 6.45 4.95 -16.87
C VAL A 326 6.13 3.48 -16.69
N GLN A 327 5.94 2.99 -15.45
CA GLN A 327 5.66 1.55 -15.28
C GLN A 327 4.29 1.18 -15.84
N GLY A 328 3.29 2.06 -15.67
CA GLY A 328 1.95 1.80 -16.18
C GLY A 328 1.86 1.71 -17.70
N LEU A 329 2.49 2.62 -18.45
CA LEU A 329 2.49 2.57 -19.92
C LEU A 329 3.42 1.47 -20.48
N THR A 330 4.51 1.14 -19.79
CA THR A 330 5.46 0.12 -20.26
C THR A 330 4.99 -1.30 -19.96
N LEU A 331 4.18 -1.52 -18.91
CA LEU A 331 3.76 -2.85 -18.48
C LEU A 331 3.00 -3.65 -19.57
N PRO A 332 1.99 -3.09 -20.28
CA PRO A 332 1.31 -3.81 -21.37
C PRO A 332 2.25 -4.21 -22.50
N LEU A 333 3.17 -3.31 -22.86
CA LEU A 333 4.18 -3.57 -23.90
C LEU A 333 5.11 -4.71 -23.47
N LEU A 334 5.66 -4.63 -22.26
CA LEU A 334 6.54 -5.65 -21.73
C LEU A 334 5.85 -7.02 -21.70
N ILE A 335 4.59 -7.12 -21.27
CA ILE A 335 3.88 -8.41 -21.21
C ILE A 335 3.65 -8.97 -22.62
N LYS A 336 3.27 -8.12 -23.57
CA LYS A 336 3.06 -8.50 -24.97
C LYS A 336 4.35 -9.02 -25.62
N TYR A 337 5.48 -8.35 -25.42
CA TYR A 337 6.76 -8.78 -25.98
C TYR A 337 7.38 -9.97 -25.22
N GLY A 338 7.13 -10.07 -23.92
CA GLY A 338 7.66 -11.13 -23.07
C GLY A 338 7.01 -12.50 -23.25
N LYS A 339 5.80 -12.57 -23.86
CA LYS A 339 5.00 -13.81 -24.03
C LYS A 339 4.88 -14.64 -22.75
N VAL A 340 4.86 -13.99 -21.59
CA VAL A 340 5.04 -14.66 -20.29
C VAL A 340 3.82 -15.47 -19.86
N PHE A 341 2.64 -15.07 -20.31
CA PHE A 341 1.38 -15.74 -19.98
C PHE A 341 0.76 -16.51 -21.16
N ASP A 342 1.47 -16.60 -22.29
CA ASP A 342 1.05 -17.42 -23.42
C ASP A 342 0.98 -18.90 -22.98
N GLY A 343 -0.19 -19.52 -23.11
CA GLY A 343 -0.44 -20.91 -22.69
C GLY A 343 -0.72 -21.12 -21.19
N LEU A 344 -0.79 -20.07 -20.38
CA LEU A 344 -1.22 -20.12 -18.96
C LEU A 344 -2.60 -19.51 -18.73
N THR A 345 -3.21 -18.97 -19.79
CA THR A 345 -4.56 -18.41 -19.79
C THR A 345 -5.53 -19.53 -20.17
N GLU A 346 -6.11 -20.18 -19.16
CA GLU A 346 -7.35 -20.94 -19.33
C GLU A 346 -8.54 -20.00 -19.45
#